data_AF-A0A947KN82-F1
#
_entry.id   AF-A0A947KN82-F1
#
_cell.length_a   1.000
_cell.length_b   1.000
_cell.length_c   1.000
_cell.angle_alpha   90.00
_cell.angle_beta   90.00
_cell.angle_gamma   90.00
#
_symmetry.space_group_name_H-M   'P 1'
#
loop_
_entity.id
_entity.type
_entity.pdbx_description
1 polymer ?
#
loop_
_entity_poly.entity_id
_entity_poly.type
_entity_poly.pdbx_seq_one_letter_code
_entity_poly.pdbx_strand_id
1 'polypeptide(L)'
;MPNIQYESHTIHERLEVLYGAEDAKKALSSLKELISKYDKLISPQEYHLSEKDTILITYGDQVQRPNEAPLHTLGTFLDTYLKGIVNSVHILPFYPYSSDDGFSVINYSEVDPKMGSWKEIEEISKNYRLMVDGVINHISQYSDWFKAYLAKDPEYANFFLDLDPTTDLSKVVRPRATPLLSEFTDSDGKLHNIWTTFSRDQVDLNYSNYKVLVAVLDALFYYVYKGATLIRLDAIAFIWKEIGSESVHLPQTHELIQLMREVLHEVAPEVIIITETNVPHDENISYFGSGEDEAQMVYNFALPPLLAHSILQSDTSVLTKWAKTLTLPSDKVCFFNFTASHDGCGMRPVSGLLSEEEIDFLVKNTEKNGGLVSYRHTPEGDKPYELNCSYIDILSHPDEDKLLKTKRLLLTQAVTLAMPGVPGIYFHSLVGSQNYHEGVKLSAINRTINREKFNYDRLREMLESDGSMQKIVFSAYRRLISIRINEKAFNPFGKFVFYDIHTSLFCVYQHSLDEKESILAIHNFSNDTISFSLPESLEYPLSDLLTDTVVSAEDTVTINPYQMMWLKNSK
;
A
#
# COMPACT_ATOMS: atom_id res chain seq x y z
N MET A 1 28.25 17.23 22.69
CA MET A 1 26.78 17.38 22.70
C MET A 1 26.46 18.75 22.14
N PRO A 2 26.01 18.88 20.89
CA PRO A 2 25.28 20.07 20.51
C PRO A 2 23.87 19.95 21.08
N ASN A 3 23.49 20.92 21.92
CA ASN A 3 22.09 21.18 22.25
C ASN A 3 21.38 21.53 20.94
N ILE A 4 20.59 20.61 20.40
CA ILE A 4 19.63 20.93 19.35
C ILE A 4 18.39 21.45 20.07
N GLN A 5 18.14 22.74 19.90
CA GLN A 5 16.96 23.42 20.39
C GLN A 5 15.85 23.16 19.36
N TYR A 6 15.18 21.99 19.46
CA TYR A 6 14.18 21.55 18.48
C TYR A 6 12.95 22.45 18.45
N GLU A 7 12.31 22.48 17.27
CA GLU A 7 11.17 23.27 16.83
C GLU A 7 9.88 22.97 17.60
N SER A 8 9.87 23.15 18.92
CA SER A 8 8.69 22.91 19.77
C SER A 8 7.52 23.87 19.50
N HIS A 9 7.64 24.79 18.53
CA HIS A 9 6.59 25.72 18.16
C HIS A 9 5.55 25.05 17.27
N THR A 10 5.96 24.31 16.24
CA THR A 10 5.04 23.69 15.28
C THR A 10 4.20 22.61 15.94
N ILE A 11 4.80 21.65 16.64
CA ILE A 11 4.07 20.59 17.39
C ILE A 11 3.03 21.21 18.34
N HIS A 12 3.37 22.30 19.03
CA HIS A 12 2.42 22.97 19.92
C HIS A 12 1.27 23.62 19.15
N GLU A 13 1.56 24.34 18.06
CA GLU A 13 0.57 24.97 17.20
C GLU A 13 -0.42 23.95 16.62
N ARG A 14 0.07 22.81 16.10
CA ARG A 14 -0.77 21.72 15.59
C ARG A 14 -1.68 21.13 16.67
N LEU A 15 -1.14 20.92 17.87
CA LEU A 15 -1.92 20.48 19.01
C LEU A 15 -3.01 21.49 19.39
N GLU A 16 -2.73 22.80 19.31
CA GLU A 16 -3.74 23.83 19.56
C GLU A 16 -4.85 23.82 18.52
N VAL A 17 -4.54 23.56 17.24
CA VAL A 17 -5.52 23.39 16.16
C VAL A 17 -6.46 22.20 16.45
N LEU A 18 -5.91 21.08 16.91
CA LEU A 18 -6.68 19.85 17.16
C LEU A 18 -7.47 19.86 18.48
N TYR A 19 -6.89 20.40 19.55
CA TYR A 19 -7.36 20.19 20.92
C TYR A 19 -7.66 21.48 21.70
N GLY A 20 -7.30 22.64 21.17
CA GLY A 20 -7.36 23.91 21.90
C GLY A 20 -6.26 24.06 22.96
N ALA A 21 -6.08 25.29 23.44
CA ALA A 21 -4.90 25.70 24.22
C ALA A 21 -4.66 24.92 25.54
N GLU A 22 -5.72 24.52 26.26
CA GLU A 22 -5.56 23.82 27.54
C GLU A 22 -5.10 22.37 27.36
N ASP A 23 -5.76 21.62 26.49
CA ASP A 23 -5.43 20.23 26.25
C ASP A 23 -4.16 20.08 25.39
N ALA A 24 -3.88 21.03 24.49
CA ALA A 24 -2.62 21.10 23.77
C ALA A 24 -1.40 21.15 24.70
N LYS A 25 -1.47 21.90 25.82
CA LYS A 25 -0.38 21.95 26.81
C LYS A 25 -0.17 20.62 27.52
N LYS A 26 -1.25 19.92 27.87
CA LYS A 26 -1.19 18.59 28.49
C LYS A 26 -0.63 17.56 27.51
N ALA A 27 -1.15 17.56 26.29
CA ALA A 27 -0.68 16.71 25.20
C ALA A 27 0.82 16.91 24.94
N LEU A 28 1.27 18.17 24.81
CA LEU A 28 2.69 18.49 24.61
C LEU A 28 3.58 17.97 25.75
N SER A 29 3.11 18.06 27.00
CA SER A 29 3.84 17.49 28.14
C SER A 29 3.99 15.98 28.01
N SER A 30 2.90 15.26 27.72
CA SER A 30 2.93 13.80 27.51
C SER A 30 3.79 13.40 26.32
N LEU A 31 3.75 14.16 25.21
CA LEU A 31 4.59 13.89 24.04
C LEU A 31 6.08 14.09 24.34
N LYS A 32 6.46 15.10 25.13
CA LYS A 32 7.87 15.28 25.55
C LYS A 32 8.38 14.12 26.39
N GLU A 33 7.55 13.59 27.28
CA GLU A 33 7.88 12.40 28.06
C GLU A 33 8.04 11.17 27.15
N LEU A 34 7.13 11.01 26.19
CA LEU A 34 7.15 9.92 25.22
C LEU A 34 8.40 9.98 24.31
N ILE A 35 8.70 11.15 23.75
CA ILE A 35 9.92 11.40 22.95
C ILE A 35 11.16 11.07 23.80
N SER A 36 11.25 11.56 25.04
CA SER A 36 12.42 11.29 25.90
C SER A 36 12.54 9.82 26.33
N LYS A 37 11.44 9.05 26.34
CA LYS A 37 11.46 7.60 26.55
C LYS A 37 12.15 6.92 25.36
N TYR A 38 11.74 7.24 24.13
CA TYR A 38 12.23 6.54 22.94
C TYR A 38 13.54 7.07 22.37
N ASP A 39 13.88 8.34 22.56
CA ASP A 39 15.18 8.93 22.22
C ASP A 39 16.36 8.15 22.85
N LYS A 40 16.12 7.53 24.01
CA LYS A 40 17.13 6.68 24.69
C LYS A 40 17.19 5.25 24.17
N LEU A 41 16.17 4.81 23.44
CA LEU A 41 15.98 3.41 23.01
C LEU A 41 16.24 3.23 21.52
N ILE A 42 15.97 4.25 20.72
CA ILE A 42 16.08 4.23 19.27
C ILE A 42 17.39 4.90 18.87
N SER A 43 18.11 4.27 17.94
CA SER A 43 19.31 4.84 17.34
C SER A 43 19.02 5.15 15.88
N PRO A 44 18.84 6.43 15.50
CA PRO A 44 18.43 6.79 14.16
C PRO A 44 19.52 6.44 13.14
N GLN A 45 19.09 5.99 11.96
CA GLN A 45 19.96 5.68 10.82
C GLN A 45 19.50 6.46 9.60
N GLU A 46 20.38 7.31 9.06
CA GLU A 46 20.07 8.06 7.84
C GLU A 46 19.77 7.12 6.67
N TYR A 47 18.62 7.33 6.03
CA TYR A 47 18.21 6.59 4.84
C TYR A 47 17.46 7.50 3.88
N HIS A 48 17.78 7.39 2.60
CA HIS A 48 17.07 8.06 1.51
C HIS A 48 16.59 7.05 0.49
N LEU A 49 15.35 7.18 0.04
CA LEU A 49 14.80 6.30 -1.00
C LEU A 49 15.58 6.49 -2.32
N SER A 50 15.75 5.39 -3.05
CA SER A 50 16.55 5.29 -4.26
C SER A 50 15.94 4.27 -5.23
N GLU A 51 16.50 4.18 -6.44
CA GLU A 51 16.20 3.15 -7.44
C GLU A 51 16.26 1.71 -6.88
N LYS A 52 17.02 1.52 -5.79
CA LYS A 52 17.20 0.24 -5.08
C LYS A 52 16.00 -0.16 -4.23
N ASP A 53 15.12 0.79 -3.90
CA ASP A 53 13.98 0.51 -3.04
C ASP A 53 12.91 -0.27 -3.79
N THR A 54 12.56 -1.42 -3.23
CA THR A 54 11.50 -2.30 -3.72
C THR A 54 10.90 -3.01 -2.51
N ILE A 55 9.59 -2.90 -2.33
CA ILE A 55 8.91 -3.38 -1.12
C ILE A 55 8.10 -4.63 -1.45
N LEU A 56 8.42 -5.76 -0.82
CA LEU A 56 7.57 -6.95 -0.88
C LEU A 56 6.40 -6.81 0.10
N ILE A 57 5.16 -6.91 -0.37
CA ILE A 57 3.94 -6.94 0.45
C ILE A 57 3.54 -8.40 0.66
N THR A 58 3.50 -8.85 1.91
CA THR A 58 3.23 -10.25 2.26
C THR A 58 2.58 -10.37 3.65
N TYR A 59 1.79 -11.42 3.87
CA TYR A 59 1.44 -11.81 5.23
C TYR A 59 2.63 -12.47 5.93
N GLY A 60 2.70 -12.35 7.26
CA GLY A 60 3.71 -13.02 8.08
C GLY A 60 3.65 -14.55 8.00
N ASP A 61 2.48 -15.10 7.67
CA ASP A 61 2.20 -16.53 7.53
C ASP A 61 2.06 -17.01 6.08
N GLN A 62 2.49 -16.19 5.11
CA GLN A 62 2.29 -16.43 3.68
C GLN A 62 2.88 -17.76 3.19
N VAL A 63 4.03 -18.15 3.75
CA VAL A 63 4.72 -19.42 3.51
C VAL A 63 4.92 -20.14 4.84
N GLN A 64 4.61 -21.43 4.88
CA GLN A 64 4.55 -22.20 6.13
C GLN A 64 5.23 -23.56 5.98
N ARG A 65 5.86 -24.00 7.07
CA ARG A 65 6.29 -25.39 7.27
C ARG A 65 5.69 -25.95 8.56
N PRO A 66 5.35 -27.25 8.60
CA PRO A 66 4.90 -27.87 9.84
C PRO A 66 5.93 -27.74 10.96
N ASN A 67 5.49 -27.36 12.15
CA ASN A 67 6.31 -27.20 13.36
C ASN A 67 7.37 -26.09 13.32
N GLU A 68 7.24 -25.13 12.40
CA GLU A 68 8.05 -23.90 12.37
C GLU A 68 7.14 -22.68 12.57
N ALA A 69 7.67 -21.63 13.20
CA ALA A 69 7.00 -20.33 13.23
C ALA A 69 6.89 -19.80 11.79
N PRO A 70 5.70 -19.43 11.29
CA PRO A 70 5.55 -18.94 9.92
C PRO A 70 6.47 -17.76 9.57
N LEU A 71 6.73 -16.84 10.51
CA LEU A 71 7.68 -15.74 10.30
C LEU A 71 9.12 -16.23 10.06
N HIS A 72 9.53 -17.33 10.70
CA HIS A 72 10.83 -17.94 10.43
C HIS A 72 10.90 -18.54 9.02
N THR A 73 9.82 -19.22 8.59
CA THR A 73 9.71 -19.74 7.24
C THR A 73 9.71 -18.62 6.20
N LEU A 74 9.03 -17.50 6.47
CA LEU A 74 9.06 -16.30 5.65
C LEU A 74 10.47 -15.73 5.54
N GLY A 75 11.17 -15.54 6.66
CA GLY A 75 12.57 -15.10 6.65
C GLY A 75 13.47 -15.99 5.79
N THR A 76 13.29 -17.32 5.89
CA THR A 76 14.00 -18.29 5.05
C THR A 76 13.69 -18.10 3.55
N PHE A 77 12.43 -17.86 3.18
CA PHE A 77 12.03 -17.57 1.80
C PHE A 77 12.69 -16.29 1.28
N LEU A 78 12.64 -15.21 2.07
CA LEU A 78 13.24 -13.93 1.72
C LEU A 78 14.74 -14.09 1.45
N ASP A 79 15.47 -14.71 2.37
CA ASP A 79 16.92 -14.88 2.27
C ASP A 79 17.32 -15.79 1.10
N THR A 80 16.53 -16.84 0.83
CA THR A 80 16.83 -17.81 -0.23
C THR A 80 16.63 -17.21 -1.61
N TYR A 81 15.55 -16.45 -1.81
CA TYR A 81 15.15 -16.04 -3.16
C TYR A 81 15.22 -14.53 -3.43
N LEU A 82 15.07 -13.69 -2.43
CA LEU A 82 14.86 -12.25 -2.62
C LEU A 82 15.98 -11.38 -2.05
N LYS A 83 16.97 -11.96 -1.38
CA LYS A 83 18.16 -11.24 -0.92
C LYS A 83 18.86 -10.52 -2.09
N GLY A 84 19.03 -9.21 -1.94
CA GLY A 84 19.60 -8.34 -2.98
C GLY A 84 18.66 -8.02 -4.15
N ILE A 85 17.42 -8.53 -4.14
CA ILE A 85 16.38 -8.23 -5.14
C ILE A 85 15.34 -7.28 -4.54
N VAL A 86 14.91 -7.54 -3.31
CA VAL A 86 14.11 -6.60 -2.51
C VAL A 86 14.94 -6.18 -1.30
N ASN A 87 14.83 -4.91 -0.92
CA ASN A 87 15.50 -4.36 0.26
C ASN A 87 14.53 -4.10 1.42
N SER A 88 13.23 -4.16 1.16
CA SER A 88 12.18 -3.83 2.13
C SER A 88 11.07 -4.87 2.09
N VAL A 89 10.46 -5.14 3.23
CA VAL A 89 9.31 -6.04 3.37
C VAL A 89 8.22 -5.38 4.21
N HIS A 90 7.03 -5.29 3.62
CA HIS A 90 5.79 -5.00 4.32
C HIS A 90 5.17 -6.31 4.79
N ILE A 91 5.32 -6.56 6.08
CA ILE A 91 4.62 -7.67 6.74
C ILE A 91 3.27 -7.11 7.19
N LEU A 92 2.21 -7.56 6.51
CA LEU A 92 0.82 -7.26 6.86
C LEU A 92 0.54 -7.65 8.31
N PRO A 93 -0.53 -7.11 8.95
CA PRO A 93 -0.60 -7.07 10.41
C PRO A 93 -0.36 -8.44 11.05
N PHE A 94 0.74 -8.52 11.81
CA PHE A 94 1.21 -9.75 12.46
C PHE A 94 0.92 -9.74 13.97
N TYR A 95 0.18 -8.74 14.45
CA TYR A 95 -0.25 -8.60 15.83
C TYR A 95 -1.36 -9.60 16.16
N PRO A 96 -1.62 -9.95 17.43
CA PRO A 96 -2.84 -10.67 17.80
C PRO A 96 -4.07 -9.92 17.31
N TYR A 97 -4.99 -10.61 16.62
CA TYR A 97 -6.18 -10.02 16.03
C TYR A 97 -7.42 -10.91 16.19
N SER A 98 -8.62 -10.33 16.09
CA SER A 98 -9.89 -11.05 16.23
C SER A 98 -10.65 -11.27 14.92
N SER A 99 -10.46 -10.40 13.92
CA SER A 99 -11.09 -10.49 12.61
C SER A 99 -10.31 -9.71 11.54
N ASP A 100 -10.84 -9.71 10.31
CA ASP A 100 -10.31 -8.96 9.16
C ASP A 100 -8.84 -9.25 8.83
N ASP A 101 -8.43 -10.52 8.96
CA ASP A 101 -7.08 -11.01 8.63
C ASP A 101 -5.92 -10.14 9.16
N GLY A 102 -6.06 -9.62 10.38
CA GLY A 102 -5.04 -8.83 11.05
C GLY A 102 -5.44 -7.38 11.35
N PHE A 103 -6.46 -6.86 10.66
CA PHE A 103 -6.86 -5.45 10.76
C PHE A 103 -7.82 -5.16 11.93
N SER A 104 -8.24 -6.16 12.71
CA SER A 104 -8.88 -5.95 14.02
C SER A 104 -7.91 -6.30 15.15
N VAL A 105 -6.99 -5.39 15.44
CA VAL A 105 -5.86 -5.62 16.36
C VAL A 105 -6.33 -5.71 17.82
N ILE A 106 -5.93 -6.77 18.52
CA ILE A 106 -6.20 -6.97 19.96
C ILE A 106 -5.12 -6.29 20.81
N ASN A 107 -3.85 -6.44 20.42
CA ASN A 107 -2.72 -5.93 21.18
C ASN A 107 -1.60 -5.43 20.25
N TYR A 108 -1.30 -4.15 20.32
CA TYR A 108 -0.23 -3.52 19.52
C TYR A 108 1.19 -3.95 19.95
N SER A 109 1.40 -4.37 21.20
CA SER A 109 2.76 -4.62 21.71
C SER A 109 3.27 -6.05 21.50
N GLU A 110 2.45 -6.93 20.90
CA GLU A 110 2.72 -8.35 20.74
C GLU A 110 2.71 -8.79 19.28
N VAL A 111 3.36 -9.91 19.00
CA VAL A 111 3.24 -10.66 17.74
C VAL A 111 2.26 -11.81 18.00
N ASP A 112 1.36 -12.11 17.04
CA ASP A 112 0.45 -13.25 17.14
C ASP A 112 1.27 -14.53 17.36
N PRO A 113 1.06 -15.26 18.48
CA PRO A 113 1.79 -16.49 18.77
C PRO A 113 1.68 -17.57 17.67
N LYS A 114 0.65 -17.51 16.82
CA LYS A 114 0.50 -18.40 15.65
C LYS A 114 1.51 -18.07 14.55
N MET A 115 2.02 -16.84 14.47
CA MET A 115 3.00 -16.39 13.49
C MET A 115 4.44 -16.49 14.02
N GLY A 116 4.64 -16.28 15.31
CA GLY A 116 5.96 -16.33 15.96
C GLY A 116 6.07 -15.33 17.10
N SER A 117 7.20 -14.61 17.17
CA SER A 117 7.47 -13.59 18.18
C SER A 117 8.21 -12.40 17.58
N TRP A 118 8.46 -11.38 18.41
CA TRP A 118 9.34 -10.26 18.02
C TRP A 118 10.74 -10.72 17.61
N LYS A 119 11.21 -11.88 18.08
CA LYS A 119 12.51 -12.43 17.68
C LYS A 119 12.59 -12.65 16.17
N GLU A 120 11.58 -13.27 15.57
CA GLU A 120 11.56 -13.54 14.13
C GLU A 120 11.42 -12.24 13.31
N ILE A 121 10.64 -11.26 13.81
CA ILE A 121 10.54 -9.92 13.20
C ILE A 121 11.89 -9.20 13.23
N GLU A 122 12.57 -9.19 14.38
CA GLU A 122 13.90 -8.59 14.56
C GLU A 122 15.00 -9.33 13.75
N GLU A 123 14.82 -10.62 13.46
CA GLU A 123 15.70 -11.36 12.54
C GLU A 123 15.52 -10.90 11.09
N ILE A 124 14.29 -10.70 10.63
CA ILE A 124 13.99 -10.17 9.30
C ILE A 124 14.49 -8.72 9.16
N SER A 125 14.26 -7.87 10.18
CA SER A 125 14.59 -6.44 10.12
C SER A 125 16.11 -6.16 10.06
N LYS A 126 16.97 -7.13 10.37
CA LYS A 126 18.43 -7.03 10.19
C LYS A 126 18.86 -6.99 8.72
N ASN A 127 18.11 -7.67 7.85
CA ASN A 127 18.47 -7.83 6.44
C ASN A 127 17.56 -7.02 5.50
N TYR A 128 16.37 -6.63 5.98
CA TYR A 128 15.35 -5.94 5.21
C TYR A 128 14.79 -4.78 6.01
N ARG A 129 14.52 -3.66 5.35
CA ARG A 129 13.74 -2.58 5.95
C ARG A 129 12.33 -3.07 6.21
N LEU A 130 11.87 -2.93 7.45
CA LEU A 130 10.55 -3.42 7.85
C LEU A 130 9.51 -2.31 7.68
N MET A 131 8.46 -2.61 6.92
CA MET A 131 7.22 -1.85 6.85
C MET A 131 6.15 -2.59 7.65
N VAL A 132 5.45 -1.88 8.53
CA VAL A 132 4.36 -2.43 9.37
C VAL A 132 3.10 -1.60 9.22
N ASP A 133 1.95 -2.21 9.49
CA ASP A 133 0.68 -1.50 9.59
C ASP A 133 0.52 -0.81 10.94
N GLY A 134 0.34 0.51 10.89
CA GLY A 134 -0.29 1.29 11.93
C GLY A 134 -1.82 1.21 11.76
N VAL A 135 -2.42 0.14 12.29
CA VAL A 135 -3.89 -0.01 12.36
C VAL A 135 -4.42 0.87 13.50
N ILE A 136 -4.50 2.17 13.23
CA ILE A 136 -4.69 3.20 14.27
C ILE A 136 -6.01 3.95 14.16
N ASN A 137 -6.85 3.71 13.15
CA ASN A 137 -8.20 4.28 13.13
C ASN A 137 -9.12 3.59 14.17
N HIS A 138 -8.96 2.28 14.32
CA HIS A 138 -9.81 1.41 15.11
C HIS A 138 -8.97 0.31 15.77
N ILE A 139 -9.55 -0.33 16.77
CA ILE A 139 -8.95 -1.45 17.49
C ILE A 139 -10.03 -2.54 17.71
N SER A 140 -9.63 -3.77 18.01
CA SER A 140 -10.57 -4.85 18.33
C SER A 140 -11.41 -4.54 19.56
N GLN A 141 -12.69 -4.92 19.55
CA GLN A 141 -13.54 -4.95 20.74
C GLN A 141 -12.97 -5.86 21.85
N TYR A 142 -12.07 -6.78 21.52
CA TYR A 142 -11.40 -7.65 22.49
C TYR A 142 -10.06 -7.09 22.99
N SER A 143 -9.68 -5.87 22.58
CA SER A 143 -8.51 -5.18 23.10
C SER A 143 -8.64 -4.83 24.57
N ASP A 144 -7.51 -4.71 25.25
CA ASP A 144 -7.49 -4.29 26.64
C ASP A 144 -7.96 -2.84 26.81
N TRP A 145 -7.78 -1.99 25.79
CA TRP A 145 -8.28 -0.61 25.79
C TRP A 145 -9.81 -0.58 25.83
N PHE A 146 -10.48 -1.37 24.98
CA PHE A 146 -11.94 -1.39 24.95
C PHE A 146 -12.54 -2.10 26.16
N LYS A 147 -11.91 -3.19 26.63
CA LYS A 147 -12.31 -3.85 27.88
C LYS A 147 -12.18 -2.90 29.08
N ALA A 148 -11.10 -2.14 29.17
CA ALA A 148 -10.90 -1.17 30.24
C ALA A 148 -11.90 -0.01 30.17
N TYR A 149 -12.22 0.46 28.96
CA TYR A 149 -13.31 1.41 28.74
C TYR A 149 -14.66 0.88 29.26
N LEU A 150 -15.04 -0.35 28.91
CA LEU A 150 -16.28 -0.98 29.42
C LEU A 150 -16.24 -1.28 30.93
N ALA A 151 -15.05 -1.43 31.51
CA ALA A 151 -14.83 -1.52 32.96
C ALA A 151 -14.78 -0.15 33.64
N LYS A 152 -14.98 0.95 32.89
CA LYS A 152 -15.02 2.34 33.35
C LYS A 152 -13.72 2.80 33.99
N ASP A 153 -12.60 2.29 33.49
CA ASP A 153 -11.28 2.80 33.84
C ASP A 153 -11.16 4.29 33.42
N PRO A 154 -10.87 5.21 34.35
CA PRO A 154 -10.71 6.64 34.04
C PRO A 154 -9.59 6.95 33.04
N GLU A 155 -8.60 6.07 32.88
CA GLU A 155 -7.52 6.22 31.90
C GLU A 155 -8.05 6.16 30.47
N TYR A 156 -8.95 5.20 30.23
CA TYR A 156 -9.58 4.92 28.92
C TYR A 156 -10.91 5.66 28.72
N ALA A 157 -11.29 6.54 29.64
CA ALA A 157 -12.44 7.41 29.47
C ALA A 157 -12.30 8.24 28.18
N ASN A 158 -13.34 8.23 27.34
CA ASN A 158 -13.38 8.88 26.03
C ASN A 158 -12.35 8.38 25.01
N PHE A 159 -11.82 7.15 25.14
CA PHE A 159 -11.01 6.53 24.07
C PHE A 159 -11.84 6.09 22.86
N PHE A 160 -13.15 5.92 23.05
CA PHE A 160 -14.10 5.49 22.02
C PHE A 160 -15.26 6.48 21.93
N LEU A 161 -15.92 6.52 20.77
CA LEU A 161 -17.09 7.38 20.55
C LEU A 161 -18.37 6.64 20.94
N ASP A 162 -18.96 7.02 22.07
CA ASP A 162 -20.29 6.58 22.53
C ASP A 162 -21.32 7.67 22.23
N LEU A 163 -22.29 7.36 21.39
CA LEU A 163 -23.28 8.33 20.90
C LEU A 163 -24.70 7.96 21.33
N ASP A 164 -25.57 8.98 21.38
CA ASP A 164 -27.00 8.71 21.43
C ASP A 164 -27.43 8.05 20.11
N PRO A 165 -28.16 6.93 20.12
CA PRO A 165 -28.57 6.23 18.90
C PRO A 165 -29.53 7.05 18.01
N THR A 166 -30.08 8.16 18.53
CA THR A 166 -30.88 9.13 17.77
C THR A 166 -30.04 10.23 17.11
N THR A 167 -28.72 10.25 17.30
CA THR A 167 -27.80 11.21 16.67
C THR A 167 -27.90 11.09 15.15
N ASP A 168 -28.06 12.23 14.46
CA ASP A 168 -28.10 12.26 13.00
C ASP A 168 -26.70 12.03 12.42
N LEU A 169 -26.49 10.84 11.88
CA LEU A 169 -25.27 10.41 11.19
C LEU A 169 -25.47 10.25 9.68
N SER A 170 -26.56 10.81 9.13
CA SER A 170 -26.94 10.62 7.72
C SER A 170 -25.92 11.14 6.71
N LYS A 171 -25.07 12.09 7.11
CA LYS A 171 -24.00 12.67 6.27
C LYS A 171 -22.71 11.85 6.24
N VAL A 172 -22.53 10.92 7.19
CA VAL A 172 -21.28 10.16 7.30
C VAL A 172 -21.11 9.26 6.08
N VAL A 173 -19.93 9.31 5.45
CA VAL A 173 -19.58 8.41 4.36
C VAL A 173 -19.29 7.02 4.92
N ARG A 174 -20.04 6.02 4.44
CA ARG A 174 -19.95 4.64 4.96
C ARG A 174 -19.23 3.74 3.96
N PRO A 175 -18.13 3.07 4.35
CA PRO A 175 -17.44 2.11 3.48
C PRO A 175 -18.19 0.77 3.40
N ARG A 176 -19.05 0.46 4.38
CA ARG A 176 -19.78 -0.80 4.50
C ARG A 176 -21.28 -0.57 4.69
N ALA A 177 -22.08 -1.58 4.33
CA ALA A 177 -23.53 -1.58 4.49
C ALA A 177 -24.01 -1.73 5.94
N THR A 178 -23.15 -2.23 6.83
CA THR A 178 -23.44 -2.53 8.24
C THR A 178 -23.64 -1.26 9.08
N PRO A 179 -24.53 -1.28 10.10
CA PRO A 179 -24.78 -0.12 10.96
C PRO A 179 -23.50 0.51 11.51
N LEU A 180 -23.50 1.85 11.59
CA LEU A 180 -22.35 2.63 12.05
C LEU A 180 -22.18 2.59 13.58
N LEU A 181 -23.26 2.33 14.32
CA LEU A 181 -23.24 2.18 15.77
C LEU A 181 -23.50 0.73 16.17
N SER A 182 -22.71 0.25 17.12
CA SER A 182 -22.82 -1.08 17.71
C SER A 182 -23.07 -0.99 19.21
N GLU A 183 -24.04 -1.76 19.70
CA GLU A 183 -24.40 -1.78 21.12
C GLU A 183 -23.45 -2.64 21.96
N PHE A 184 -22.94 -2.09 23.07
CA PHE A 184 -22.13 -2.78 24.06
C PHE A 184 -22.63 -2.49 25.47
N THR A 185 -22.31 -3.37 26.43
CA THR A 185 -22.74 -3.23 27.82
C THR A 185 -21.52 -3.07 28.72
N ASP A 186 -21.53 -2.03 29.56
CA ASP A 186 -20.48 -1.78 30.56
C ASP A 186 -20.60 -2.74 31.75
N SER A 187 -19.64 -2.66 32.68
CA SER A 187 -19.62 -3.47 33.89
C SER A 187 -20.81 -3.28 34.83
N ASP A 188 -21.55 -2.16 34.71
CA ASP A 188 -22.74 -1.83 35.51
C ASP A 188 -24.05 -2.22 34.80
N GLY A 189 -23.98 -2.80 33.61
CA GLY A 189 -25.15 -3.16 32.82
C GLY A 189 -25.72 -2.01 31.97
N LYS A 190 -25.04 -0.87 31.88
CA LYS A 190 -25.46 0.26 31.03
C LYS A 190 -25.13 -0.04 29.57
N LEU A 191 -26.05 0.29 28.67
CA LEU A 191 -25.86 0.20 27.23
C LEU A 191 -25.10 1.42 26.69
N HIS A 192 -24.17 1.17 25.78
CA HIS A 192 -23.38 2.15 25.04
C HIS A 192 -23.52 1.88 23.53
N ASN A 193 -23.58 2.92 22.70
CA ASN A 193 -23.66 2.80 21.25
C ASN A 193 -22.36 3.33 20.64
N ILE A 194 -21.45 2.40 20.38
CA ILE A 194 -20.08 2.71 19.99
C ILE A 194 -19.96 2.81 18.48
N TRP A 195 -19.22 3.81 18.01
CA TRP A 195 -18.89 4.00 16.59
C TRP A 195 -18.01 2.87 16.06
N THR A 196 -18.47 2.22 14.99
CA THR A 196 -17.83 1.07 14.34
C THR A 196 -17.93 1.21 12.82
N THR A 197 -16.98 1.93 12.21
CA THR A 197 -16.97 2.31 10.79
C THR A 197 -16.99 1.11 9.85
N PHE A 198 -16.26 0.05 10.21
CA PHE A 198 -16.03 -1.11 9.36
C PHE A 198 -16.85 -2.33 9.76
N SER A 199 -16.77 -2.72 11.04
CA SER A 199 -17.50 -3.85 11.60
C SER A 199 -17.66 -3.69 13.09
N ARG A 200 -18.63 -4.39 13.70
CA ARG A 200 -18.82 -4.41 15.17
C ARG A 200 -17.54 -4.75 15.93
N ASP A 201 -16.65 -5.56 15.35
CA ASP A 201 -15.41 -5.97 15.97
C ASP A 201 -14.34 -4.88 15.97
N GLN A 202 -14.44 -3.92 15.05
CA GLN A 202 -13.51 -2.80 14.87
C GLN A 202 -14.12 -1.54 15.48
N VAL A 203 -13.78 -1.25 16.73
CA VAL A 203 -14.24 -0.07 17.46
C VAL A 203 -13.33 1.13 17.17
N ASP A 204 -13.91 2.22 16.67
CA ASP A 204 -13.15 3.40 16.26
C ASP A 204 -12.59 4.16 17.46
N LEU A 205 -11.32 4.57 17.34
CA LEU A 205 -10.63 5.38 18.33
C LEU A 205 -11.06 6.85 18.23
N ASN A 206 -11.25 7.49 19.39
CA ASN A 206 -11.69 8.88 19.49
C ASN A 206 -10.52 9.85 19.55
N TYR A 207 -10.03 10.26 18.38
CA TYR A 207 -8.89 11.19 18.28
C TYR A 207 -9.15 12.61 18.75
N SER A 208 -10.40 13.00 19.03
CA SER A 208 -10.70 14.28 19.72
C SER A 208 -10.15 14.33 21.14
N ASN A 209 -9.79 13.17 21.72
CA ASN A 209 -9.10 13.05 22.99
C ASN A 209 -7.59 12.86 22.76
N TYR A 210 -6.77 13.85 23.14
CA TYR A 210 -5.31 13.80 22.93
C TYR A 210 -4.63 12.58 23.58
N LYS A 211 -5.22 11.96 24.61
CA LYS A 211 -4.67 10.75 25.23
C LYS A 211 -4.63 9.56 24.25
N VAL A 212 -5.58 9.50 23.32
CA VAL A 212 -5.61 8.49 22.25
C VAL A 212 -4.41 8.69 21.33
N LEU A 213 -4.13 9.93 20.91
CA LEU A 213 -2.93 10.26 20.11
C LEU A 213 -1.64 9.83 20.83
N VAL A 214 -1.51 10.13 22.12
CA VAL A 214 -0.32 9.75 22.91
C VAL A 214 -0.16 8.23 22.98
N ALA A 215 -1.24 7.49 23.27
CA ALA A 215 -1.21 6.03 23.36
C ALA A 215 -0.87 5.37 22.02
N VAL A 216 -1.39 5.91 20.92
CA VAL A 216 -1.09 5.45 19.56
C VAL A 216 0.35 5.75 19.17
N LEU A 217 0.85 6.95 19.46
CA LEU A 217 2.26 7.27 19.22
C LEU A 217 3.20 6.38 20.02
N ASP A 218 2.83 5.97 21.25
CA ASP A 218 3.60 4.97 22.00
C ASP A 218 3.68 3.63 21.26
N ALA A 219 2.57 3.17 20.68
CA ALA A 219 2.56 1.97 19.84
C ALA A 219 3.42 2.12 18.56
N LEU A 220 3.32 3.26 17.87
CA LEU A 220 4.12 3.52 16.66
C LEU A 220 5.62 3.61 16.99
N PHE A 221 6.01 4.32 18.04
CA PHE A 221 7.39 4.34 18.50
C PHE A 221 7.88 2.97 18.93
N TYR A 222 7.01 2.14 19.54
CA TYR A 222 7.36 0.77 19.87
C TYR A 222 7.69 -0.04 18.62
N TYR A 223 6.94 0.12 17.52
CA TYR A 223 7.28 -0.51 16.24
C TYR A 223 8.63 -0.05 15.70
N VAL A 224 8.91 1.25 15.75
CA VAL A 224 10.21 1.80 15.32
C VAL A 224 11.35 1.26 16.18
N TYR A 225 11.17 1.22 17.50
CA TYR A 225 12.10 0.59 18.43
C TYR A 225 12.34 -0.90 18.11
N LYS A 226 11.33 -1.60 17.60
CA LYS A 226 11.43 -2.98 17.12
C LYS A 226 11.98 -3.14 15.69
N GLY A 227 12.38 -2.05 15.05
CA GLY A 227 13.06 -2.04 13.75
C GLY A 227 12.16 -1.69 12.55
N ALA A 228 10.92 -1.25 12.77
CA ALA A 228 10.12 -0.67 11.70
C ALA A 228 10.76 0.64 11.20
N THR A 229 10.91 0.77 9.88
CA THR A 229 11.43 1.99 9.24
C THR A 229 10.41 2.59 8.26
N LEU A 230 9.31 1.89 8.00
CA LEU A 230 8.15 2.41 7.30
C LEU A 230 6.87 2.04 8.06
N ILE A 231 5.90 2.94 8.09
CA ILE A 231 4.61 2.75 8.75
C ILE A 231 3.49 3.03 7.76
N ARG A 232 2.70 1.99 7.46
CA ARG A 232 1.45 2.13 6.70
C ARG A 232 0.33 2.59 7.61
N LEU A 233 -0.24 3.76 7.34
CA LEU A 233 -1.41 4.24 8.07
C LEU A 233 -2.67 3.66 7.41
N ASP A 234 -3.24 2.66 8.07
CA ASP A 234 -4.44 1.95 7.61
C ASP A 234 -5.71 2.76 7.87
N ALA A 235 -6.64 2.77 6.91
CA ALA A 235 -7.94 3.44 7.02
C ALA A 235 -7.85 4.91 7.47
N ILE A 236 -6.74 5.57 7.15
CA ILE A 236 -6.34 6.85 7.78
C ILE A 236 -7.33 7.99 7.46
N ALA A 237 -8.03 7.91 6.32
CA ALA A 237 -9.03 8.89 5.93
C ALA A 237 -10.17 9.07 6.94
N PHE A 238 -10.47 8.04 7.73
CA PHE A 238 -11.58 8.02 8.70
C PHE A 238 -11.14 8.40 10.12
N ILE A 239 -9.88 8.75 10.36
CA ILE A 239 -9.30 8.88 11.71
C ILE A 239 -9.96 9.99 12.57
N TRP A 240 -10.51 11.03 11.95
CA TRP A 240 -11.22 12.11 12.65
C TRP A 240 -12.72 12.09 12.38
N LYS A 241 -13.52 12.33 13.43
CA LYS A 241 -14.98 12.15 13.43
C LYS A 241 -15.63 13.47 13.81
N GLU A 242 -16.57 13.94 13.00
CA GLU A 242 -17.32 15.17 13.27
C GLU A 242 -18.79 14.98 12.90
N ILE A 243 -19.67 15.04 13.90
CA ILE A 243 -21.12 14.87 13.72
C ILE A 243 -21.65 15.98 12.79
N GLY A 244 -22.43 15.58 11.79
CA GLY A 244 -22.96 16.51 10.78
C GLY A 244 -22.00 16.79 9.60
N SER A 245 -20.88 16.05 9.52
CA SER A 245 -19.94 16.03 8.39
C SER A 245 -19.87 14.64 7.74
N GLU A 246 -19.05 14.50 6.70
CA GLU A 246 -18.75 13.22 6.07
C GLU A 246 -17.84 12.31 6.91
N SER A 247 -17.13 12.86 7.89
CA SER A 247 -16.16 12.15 8.76
C SER A 247 -15.12 11.32 7.97
N VAL A 248 -14.70 11.86 6.83
CA VAL A 248 -13.64 11.33 5.98
C VAL A 248 -12.87 12.51 5.38
N HIS A 249 -11.54 12.40 5.26
CA HIS A 249 -10.66 13.45 4.71
C HIS A 249 -10.77 14.82 5.40
N LEU A 250 -11.20 14.86 6.66
CA LEU A 250 -11.37 16.12 7.39
C LEU A 250 -10.01 16.84 7.53
N PRO A 251 -9.97 18.19 7.61
CA PRO A 251 -8.73 18.92 7.85
C PRO A 251 -7.95 18.44 9.08
N GLN A 252 -8.66 18.03 10.13
CA GLN A 252 -8.08 17.45 11.34
C GLN A 252 -7.40 16.10 11.08
N THR A 253 -7.84 15.33 10.09
CA THR A 253 -7.15 14.10 9.65
C THR A 253 -5.76 14.43 9.13
N HIS A 254 -5.65 15.42 8.23
CA HIS A 254 -4.36 15.87 7.68
C HIS A 254 -3.46 16.43 8.79
N GLU A 255 -3.99 17.31 9.64
CA GLU A 255 -3.27 17.92 10.76
C GLU A 255 -2.71 16.86 11.73
N LEU A 256 -3.50 15.81 11.99
CA LEU A 256 -3.09 14.71 12.86
C LEU A 256 -1.92 13.90 12.26
N ILE A 257 -1.94 13.62 10.95
CA ILE A 257 -0.86 12.89 10.27
C ILE A 257 0.42 13.73 10.25
N GLN A 258 0.30 15.04 9.99
CA GLN A 258 1.42 15.98 10.01
C GLN A 258 2.06 16.03 11.41
N LEU A 259 1.23 16.12 12.46
CA LEU A 259 1.68 16.04 13.84
C LEU A 259 2.33 14.70 14.18
N MET A 260 1.76 13.57 13.74
CA MET A 260 2.35 12.23 13.95
C MET A 260 3.74 12.14 13.31
N ARG A 261 3.89 12.65 12.07
CA ARG A 261 5.18 12.70 11.39
C ARG A 261 6.21 13.52 12.16
N GLU A 262 5.86 14.76 12.53
CA GLU A 262 6.75 15.65 13.27
C GLU A 262 7.23 14.99 14.57
N VAL A 263 6.31 14.41 15.34
CA VAL A 263 6.65 13.73 16.60
C VAL A 263 7.55 12.52 16.37
N LEU A 264 7.28 11.67 15.37
CA LEU A 264 8.13 10.53 15.06
C LEU A 264 9.53 10.96 14.64
N HIS A 265 9.63 12.04 13.84
CA HIS A 265 10.90 12.55 13.30
C HIS A 265 11.81 13.21 14.34
N GLU A 266 11.28 13.61 15.50
CA GLU A 266 12.11 14.03 16.65
C GLU A 266 13.03 12.91 17.16
N VAL A 267 12.66 11.64 16.95
CA VAL A 267 13.43 10.47 17.41
C VAL A 267 14.01 9.65 16.25
N ALA A 268 13.25 9.51 15.16
CA ALA A 268 13.57 8.64 14.04
C ALA A 268 13.24 9.34 12.69
N PRO A 269 14.07 10.31 12.26
CA PRO A 269 13.82 11.12 11.06
C PRO A 269 13.80 10.31 9.76
N GLU A 270 14.35 9.10 9.75
CA GLU A 270 14.35 8.19 8.60
C GLU A 270 13.04 7.42 8.40
N VAL A 271 12.12 7.47 9.38
CA VAL A 271 10.85 6.75 9.30
C VAL A 271 9.96 7.36 8.23
N ILE A 272 9.51 6.50 7.32
CA ILE A 272 8.63 6.86 6.21
C ILE A 272 7.19 6.52 6.58
N ILE A 273 6.30 7.51 6.52
CA ILE A 273 4.87 7.30 6.60
C ILE A 273 4.32 7.11 5.20
N ILE A 274 3.50 6.07 5.05
CA ILE A 274 2.72 5.82 3.85
C ILE A 274 1.24 5.76 4.19
N THR A 275 0.42 6.54 3.49
CA THR A 275 -1.02 6.53 3.69
C THR A 275 -1.69 5.58 2.71
N GLU A 276 -2.67 4.83 3.22
CA GLU A 276 -3.54 4.03 2.38
C GLU A 276 -4.94 4.68 2.28
N THR A 277 -5.26 5.17 1.08
CA THR A 277 -6.55 5.81 0.79
C THR A 277 -7.10 5.38 -0.57
N ASN A 278 -7.91 4.33 -0.57
CA ASN A 278 -8.59 3.81 -1.76
C ASN A 278 -9.79 4.69 -2.19
N VAL A 279 -9.48 5.89 -2.66
CA VAL A 279 -10.42 6.97 -3.02
C VAL A 279 -10.05 7.57 -4.39
N PRO A 280 -10.90 8.43 -5.01
CA PRO A 280 -10.55 9.15 -6.23
C PRO A 280 -9.15 9.76 -6.18
N HIS A 281 -8.47 9.80 -7.33
CA HIS A 281 -7.04 10.14 -7.41
C HIS A 281 -6.68 11.46 -6.71
N ASP A 282 -7.45 12.52 -6.91
CA ASP A 282 -7.19 13.85 -6.34
C ASP A 282 -7.32 13.86 -4.80
N GLU A 283 -8.24 13.07 -4.24
CA GLU A 283 -8.39 12.88 -2.79
C GLU A 283 -7.24 12.06 -2.20
N ASN A 284 -6.69 11.11 -2.95
CA ASN A 284 -5.58 10.26 -2.49
C ASN A 284 -4.26 11.03 -2.44
N ILE A 285 -3.98 11.87 -3.44
CA ILE A 285 -2.70 12.63 -3.48
C ILE A 285 -2.66 13.83 -2.55
N SER A 286 -3.80 14.26 -1.97
CA SER A 286 -3.83 15.34 -0.99
C SER A 286 -3.04 14.98 0.30
N TYR A 287 -2.86 13.69 0.58
CA TYR A 287 -2.10 13.18 1.72
C TYR A 287 -0.58 13.38 1.62
N PHE A 288 -0.09 13.87 0.48
CA PHE A 288 1.28 14.43 0.43
C PHE A 288 1.40 15.74 1.21
N GLY A 289 0.29 16.38 1.59
CA GLY A 289 0.27 17.68 2.27
C GLY A 289 0.90 18.77 1.39
N SER A 290 1.81 19.55 1.97
CA SER A 290 2.63 20.51 1.21
C SER A 290 3.78 19.85 0.44
N GLY A 291 3.94 18.53 0.54
CA GLY A 291 5.09 17.77 0.05
C GLY A 291 6.21 17.61 1.08
N GLU A 292 6.04 18.13 2.29
CA GLU A 292 7.11 18.20 3.29
C GLU A 292 6.67 17.83 4.70
N ASP A 293 5.38 17.84 4.97
CA ASP A 293 4.81 17.82 6.33
C ASP A 293 3.92 16.61 6.61
N GLU A 294 3.38 15.94 5.60
CA GLU A 294 2.43 14.83 5.79
C GLU A 294 3.03 13.46 5.36
N ALA A 295 2.39 12.67 4.50
CA ALA A 295 2.92 11.37 4.10
C ALA A 295 4.05 11.51 3.07
N GLN A 296 5.15 10.79 3.26
CA GLN A 296 6.23 10.74 2.27
C GLN A 296 5.87 9.84 1.08
N MET A 297 4.95 8.89 1.27
CA MET A 297 4.47 8.00 0.23
C MET A 297 2.95 7.90 0.26
N VAL A 298 2.33 7.79 -0.92
CA VAL A 298 0.90 7.44 -1.05
C VAL A 298 0.75 6.29 -2.03
N TYR A 299 -0.18 5.37 -1.76
CA TYR A 299 -0.50 4.29 -2.69
C TYR A 299 -1.03 4.83 -4.02
N ASN A 300 -0.55 4.29 -5.14
CA ASN A 300 -1.02 4.67 -6.47
C ASN A 300 -2.23 3.82 -6.90
N PHE A 301 -3.36 3.99 -6.21
CA PHE A 301 -4.54 3.15 -6.34
C PHE A 301 -5.25 3.18 -7.71
N ALA A 302 -5.04 4.21 -8.51
CA ALA A 302 -5.57 4.26 -9.88
C ALA A 302 -4.81 3.34 -10.84
N LEU A 303 -3.55 3.00 -10.54
CA LEU A 303 -2.70 2.22 -11.43
C LEU A 303 -3.22 0.78 -11.67
N PRO A 304 -3.56 -0.04 -10.65
CA PRO A 304 -4.04 -1.41 -10.86
C PRO A 304 -5.23 -1.56 -11.83
N PRO A 305 -6.37 -0.85 -11.65
CA PRO A 305 -7.51 -1.00 -12.54
C PRO A 305 -7.26 -0.43 -13.94
N LEU A 306 -6.45 0.64 -14.07
CA LEU A 306 -6.11 1.19 -15.39
C LEU A 306 -5.22 0.24 -16.19
N LEU A 307 -4.24 -0.41 -15.55
CA LEU A 307 -3.42 -1.44 -16.20
C LEU A 307 -4.28 -2.62 -16.65
N ALA A 308 -5.20 -3.09 -15.80
CA ALA A 308 -6.13 -4.16 -16.15
C ALA A 308 -7.02 -3.78 -17.35
N HIS A 309 -7.59 -2.58 -17.32
CA HIS A 309 -8.40 -2.03 -18.41
C HIS A 309 -7.60 -2.00 -19.72
N SER A 310 -6.37 -1.46 -19.68
CA SER A 310 -5.54 -1.34 -20.87
C SER A 310 -5.11 -2.68 -21.46
N ILE A 311 -4.86 -3.70 -20.64
CA ILE A 311 -4.57 -5.06 -21.14
C ILE A 311 -5.80 -5.65 -21.83
N LEU A 312 -6.96 -5.56 -21.19
CA LEU A 312 -8.20 -6.17 -21.67
C LEU A 312 -8.73 -5.49 -22.94
N GLN A 313 -8.50 -4.18 -23.10
CA GLN A 313 -8.87 -3.41 -24.29
C GLN A 313 -7.79 -3.34 -25.36
N SER A 314 -6.54 -3.70 -25.04
CA SER A 314 -5.36 -3.41 -25.89
C SER A 314 -5.18 -1.92 -26.22
N ASP A 315 -5.63 -1.06 -25.30
CA ASP A 315 -5.67 0.40 -25.44
C ASP A 315 -5.15 1.10 -24.15
N THR A 316 -4.10 1.92 -24.29
CA THR A 316 -3.43 2.66 -23.23
C THR A 316 -3.84 4.13 -23.16
N SER A 317 -4.81 4.59 -23.95
CA SER A 317 -5.16 6.01 -24.07
C SER A 317 -5.57 6.62 -22.73
N VAL A 318 -6.44 5.94 -21.97
CA VAL A 318 -6.88 6.40 -20.65
C VAL A 318 -5.72 6.36 -19.65
N LEU A 319 -4.95 5.27 -19.64
CA LEU A 319 -3.77 5.10 -18.78
C LEU A 319 -2.73 6.21 -19.03
N THR A 320 -2.40 6.49 -20.30
CA THR A 320 -1.44 7.53 -20.71
C THR A 320 -1.96 8.92 -20.36
N LYS A 321 -3.26 9.18 -20.58
CA LYS A 321 -3.88 10.46 -20.22
C LYS A 321 -3.81 10.71 -18.71
N TRP A 322 -4.14 9.72 -17.90
CA TRP A 322 -4.02 9.80 -16.44
C TRP A 322 -2.56 9.91 -15.99
N ALA A 323 -1.65 9.11 -16.54
CA ALA A 323 -0.24 9.15 -16.15
C ALA A 323 0.38 10.54 -16.40
N LYS A 324 -0.02 11.24 -17.47
CA LYS A 324 0.38 12.62 -17.76
C LYS A 324 -0.11 13.66 -16.73
N THR A 325 -1.11 13.35 -15.90
CA THR A 325 -1.56 14.25 -14.82
C THR A 325 -0.77 14.06 -13.53
N LEU A 326 0.05 13.00 -13.43
CA LEU A 326 0.83 12.74 -12.23
C LEU A 326 1.84 13.86 -12.00
N THR A 327 1.74 14.49 -10.85
CA THR A 327 2.67 15.50 -10.35
C THR A 327 2.97 15.22 -8.88
N LEU A 328 4.14 15.66 -8.42
CA LEU A 328 4.53 15.59 -7.01
C LEU A 328 4.67 17.02 -6.49
N PRO A 329 4.18 17.33 -5.28
CA PRO A 329 4.28 18.67 -4.70
C PRO A 329 5.72 19.06 -4.32
N SER A 330 6.62 18.09 -4.14
CA SER A 330 8.03 18.29 -3.83
C SER A 330 8.88 17.14 -4.38
N ASP A 331 10.20 17.25 -4.25
CA ASP A 331 11.19 16.19 -4.51
C ASP A 331 11.43 15.27 -3.30
N LYS A 332 10.59 15.35 -2.27
CA LYS A 332 10.71 14.55 -1.03
C LYS A 332 9.58 13.54 -0.82
N VAL A 333 8.58 13.56 -1.70
CA VAL A 333 7.48 12.61 -1.69
C VAL A 333 7.46 11.79 -2.97
N CYS A 334 6.92 10.58 -2.93
CA CYS A 334 6.80 9.76 -4.12
C CYS A 334 5.60 8.82 -4.06
N PHE A 335 5.17 8.33 -5.23
CA PHE A 335 4.12 7.32 -5.30
C PHE A 335 4.64 5.95 -4.86
N PHE A 336 3.76 5.17 -4.23
CA PHE A 336 3.93 3.74 -4.04
C PHE A 336 3.16 2.98 -5.12
N ASN A 337 3.87 2.52 -6.15
CA ASN A 337 3.28 1.92 -7.34
C ASN A 337 3.11 0.41 -7.13
N PHE A 338 1.90 -0.11 -7.36
CA PHE A 338 1.61 -1.53 -7.16
C PHE A 338 0.57 -2.01 -8.18
N THR A 339 0.44 -3.33 -8.31
CA THR A 339 -0.61 -3.95 -9.15
C THR A 339 -1.66 -4.71 -8.33
N ALA A 340 -1.29 -5.21 -7.16
CA ALA A 340 -2.20 -5.95 -6.29
C ALA A 340 -1.80 -5.75 -4.83
N SER A 341 -2.74 -5.95 -3.93
CA SER A 341 -2.51 -5.97 -2.50
C SER A 341 -3.27 -7.15 -1.88
N HIS A 342 -3.35 -7.16 -0.55
CA HIS A 342 -4.20 -8.08 0.18
C HIS A 342 -5.70 -7.83 -0.06
N ASP A 343 -6.09 -6.63 -0.49
CA ASP A 343 -7.46 -6.31 -0.86
C ASP A 343 -7.77 -6.63 -2.32
N GLY A 344 -9.03 -6.48 -2.70
CA GLY A 344 -9.41 -6.51 -4.12
C GLY A 344 -8.90 -5.26 -4.85
N CYS A 345 -8.85 -5.33 -6.18
CA CYS A 345 -8.53 -4.16 -6.99
C CYS A 345 -9.64 -3.11 -6.84
N GLY A 346 -9.31 -1.98 -6.20
CA GLY A 346 -10.25 -0.91 -5.89
C GLY A 346 -10.81 -0.24 -7.14
N MET A 347 -12.11 0.03 -7.15
CA MET A 347 -12.81 0.68 -8.28
C MET A 347 -13.12 2.16 -8.03
N ARG A 348 -13.09 2.62 -6.78
CA ARG A 348 -13.19 4.05 -6.47
C ARG A 348 -12.11 4.93 -7.13
N PRO A 349 -10.83 4.52 -7.20
CA PRO A 349 -9.73 5.36 -7.70
C PRO A 349 -9.86 5.76 -9.18
N VAL A 350 -10.62 4.99 -9.96
CA VAL A 350 -10.88 5.26 -11.37
C VAL A 350 -12.19 6.02 -11.63
N SER A 351 -12.88 6.45 -10.57
CA SER A 351 -14.05 7.32 -10.71
C SER A 351 -13.64 8.63 -11.38
N GLY A 352 -14.29 8.97 -12.50
CA GLY A 352 -13.93 10.14 -13.30
C GLY A 352 -12.75 9.93 -14.28
N LEU A 353 -12.07 8.78 -14.21
CA LEU A 353 -11.05 8.37 -15.18
C LEU A 353 -11.61 7.40 -16.23
N LEU A 354 -12.43 6.44 -15.79
CA LEU A 354 -13.16 5.50 -16.64
C LEU A 354 -14.65 5.83 -16.67
N SER A 355 -15.30 5.55 -17.80
CA SER A 355 -16.76 5.62 -17.93
C SER A 355 -17.46 4.49 -17.16
N GLU A 356 -18.77 4.59 -16.95
CA GLU A 356 -19.53 3.52 -16.30
C GLU A 356 -19.51 2.22 -17.13
N GLU A 357 -19.51 2.33 -18.46
CA GLU A 357 -19.39 1.20 -19.37
C GLU A 357 -18.01 0.52 -19.29
N GLU A 358 -16.93 1.31 -19.15
CA GLU A 358 -15.57 0.78 -18.97
C GLU A 358 -15.41 0.09 -17.60
N ILE A 359 -16.04 0.63 -16.55
CA ILE A 359 -16.10 0.00 -15.23
C ILE A 359 -16.89 -1.32 -15.28
N ASP A 360 -18.06 -1.32 -15.93
CA ASP A 360 -18.87 -2.53 -16.11
C ASP A 360 -18.15 -3.58 -16.98
N PHE A 361 -17.37 -3.16 -17.96
CA PHE A 361 -16.50 -4.04 -18.73
C PHE A 361 -15.46 -4.75 -17.85
N LEU A 362 -14.80 -4.03 -16.93
CA LEU A 362 -13.86 -4.63 -15.97
C LEU A 362 -14.54 -5.63 -15.03
N VAL A 363 -15.73 -5.28 -14.52
CA VAL A 363 -16.55 -6.15 -13.67
C VAL A 363 -16.88 -7.46 -14.39
N LYS A 364 -17.46 -7.37 -15.59
CA LYS A 364 -17.87 -8.55 -16.37
C LYS A 364 -16.68 -9.44 -16.76
N ASN A 365 -15.54 -8.86 -17.12
CA ASN A 365 -14.34 -9.65 -17.41
C ASN A 365 -13.79 -10.32 -16.15
N THR A 366 -13.80 -9.63 -15.02
CA THR A 366 -13.38 -10.21 -13.74
C THR A 366 -14.24 -11.42 -13.39
N GLU A 367 -15.56 -11.30 -13.45
CA GLU A 367 -16.49 -12.41 -13.17
C GLU A 367 -16.31 -13.56 -14.17
N LYS A 368 -16.16 -13.25 -15.46
CA LYS A 368 -15.88 -14.25 -16.50
C LYS A 368 -14.59 -15.00 -16.22
N ASN A 369 -13.57 -14.33 -15.69
CA ASN A 369 -12.29 -14.95 -15.32
C ASN A 369 -12.33 -15.66 -13.95
N GLY A 370 -13.51 -15.78 -13.33
CA GLY A 370 -13.70 -16.45 -12.04
C GLY A 370 -13.45 -15.57 -10.81
N GLY A 371 -13.24 -14.27 -10.99
CA GLY A 371 -13.20 -13.31 -9.90
C GLY A 371 -14.58 -13.01 -9.31
N LEU A 372 -14.60 -12.25 -8.22
CA LEU A 372 -15.82 -11.87 -7.49
C LEU A 372 -15.83 -10.35 -7.27
N VAL A 373 -17.01 -9.73 -7.25
CA VAL A 373 -17.11 -8.27 -7.06
C VAL A 373 -17.77 -7.94 -5.72
N SER A 374 -17.12 -7.06 -4.96
CA SER A 374 -17.72 -6.42 -3.78
C SER A 374 -18.40 -5.14 -4.23
N TYR A 375 -19.60 -4.86 -3.72
CA TYR A 375 -20.35 -3.64 -4.02
C TYR A 375 -20.48 -2.76 -2.78
N ARG A 376 -20.58 -1.45 -3.00
CA ARG A 376 -20.99 -0.46 -2.00
C ARG A 376 -22.36 0.10 -2.36
N HIS A 377 -23.19 0.35 -1.35
CA HIS A 377 -24.48 1.00 -1.55
C HIS A 377 -24.29 2.51 -1.63
N THR A 378 -24.87 3.14 -2.66
CA THR A 378 -24.98 4.60 -2.76
C THR A 378 -26.46 4.99 -2.94
N PRO A 379 -26.83 6.27 -2.75
CA PRO A 379 -28.20 6.74 -3.04
C PRO A 379 -28.66 6.48 -4.49
N GLU A 380 -27.71 6.34 -5.42
CA GLU A 380 -27.95 6.10 -6.85
C GLU A 380 -28.00 4.61 -7.21
N GLY A 381 -27.70 3.73 -6.25
CA GLY A 381 -27.67 2.27 -6.42
C GLY A 381 -26.32 1.65 -6.06
N ASP A 382 -26.21 0.34 -6.26
CA ASP A 382 -25.01 -0.40 -5.94
C ASP A 382 -23.92 -0.11 -6.97
N LYS A 383 -22.75 0.32 -6.50
CA LYS A 383 -21.58 0.58 -7.34
C LYS A 383 -20.47 -0.43 -7.00
N PRO A 384 -19.74 -0.96 -7.99
CA PRO A 384 -18.57 -1.80 -7.75
C PRO A 384 -17.58 -1.09 -6.82
N TYR A 385 -17.10 -1.80 -5.81
CA TYR A 385 -16.14 -1.31 -4.84
C TYR A 385 -14.76 -1.94 -5.05
N GLU A 386 -14.72 -3.27 -5.18
CA GLU A 386 -13.49 -4.05 -5.32
C GLU A 386 -13.69 -5.22 -6.29
N LEU A 387 -12.71 -5.45 -7.16
CA LEU A 387 -12.57 -6.67 -7.96
C LEU A 387 -11.69 -7.65 -7.19
N ASN A 388 -12.29 -8.70 -6.61
CA ASN A 388 -11.60 -9.74 -5.86
C ASN A 388 -11.15 -10.83 -6.82
N CYS A 389 -9.88 -10.83 -7.19
CA CYS A 389 -9.29 -11.77 -8.11
C CYS A 389 -7.76 -11.70 -7.97
N SER A 390 -7.07 -12.81 -8.22
CA SER A 390 -5.62 -12.79 -8.40
C SER A 390 -5.28 -11.96 -9.63
N TYR A 391 -4.21 -11.15 -9.56
CA TYR A 391 -3.99 -10.15 -10.62
C TYR A 391 -3.74 -10.80 -11.99
N ILE A 392 -3.09 -11.96 -12.05
CA ILE A 392 -2.91 -12.70 -13.32
C ILE A 392 -4.24 -13.10 -13.96
N ASP A 393 -5.24 -13.46 -13.16
CA ASP A 393 -6.57 -13.87 -13.63
C ASP A 393 -7.49 -12.65 -13.85
N ILE A 394 -7.21 -11.47 -13.26
CA ILE A 394 -7.86 -10.21 -13.71
C ILE A 394 -7.51 -9.94 -15.17
N LEU A 395 -6.24 -10.12 -15.53
CA LEU A 395 -5.71 -9.77 -16.85
C LEU A 395 -6.02 -10.80 -17.94
N SER A 396 -6.44 -12.01 -17.59
CA SER A 396 -6.57 -13.11 -18.56
C SER A 396 -7.54 -14.17 -18.09
N HIS A 397 -8.27 -14.74 -19.03
CA HIS A 397 -9.17 -15.85 -18.76
C HIS A 397 -8.39 -17.10 -18.32
N PRO A 398 -8.92 -17.92 -17.39
CA PRO A 398 -8.25 -19.15 -16.94
C PRO A 398 -7.84 -20.10 -18.07
N ASP A 399 -8.66 -20.17 -19.12
CA ASP A 399 -8.44 -21.04 -20.30
C ASP A 399 -7.47 -20.48 -21.35
N GLU A 400 -6.99 -19.24 -21.19
CA GLU A 400 -6.01 -18.67 -22.11
C GLU A 400 -4.62 -19.33 -21.95
N ASP A 401 -3.83 -19.28 -23.02
CA ASP A 401 -2.49 -19.87 -23.04
C ASP A 401 -1.60 -19.32 -21.91
N LYS A 402 -0.90 -20.23 -21.23
CA LYS A 402 -0.05 -19.93 -20.08
C LYS A 402 1.02 -18.87 -20.38
N LEU A 403 1.61 -18.89 -21.58
CA LEU A 403 2.63 -17.91 -21.97
C LEU A 403 2.00 -16.53 -22.14
N LEU A 404 0.81 -16.46 -22.74
CA LEU A 404 0.06 -15.21 -22.87
C LEU A 404 -0.28 -14.60 -21.50
N LYS A 405 -0.80 -15.40 -20.57
CA LYS A 405 -1.07 -14.97 -19.18
C LYS A 405 0.18 -14.42 -18.51
N THR A 406 1.29 -15.14 -18.66
CA THR A 406 2.59 -14.76 -18.08
C THR A 406 3.10 -13.44 -18.67
N LYS A 407 2.99 -13.26 -20.00
CA LYS A 407 3.40 -12.02 -20.67
C LYS A 407 2.58 -10.82 -20.19
N ARG A 408 1.26 -10.94 -20.11
CA ARG A 408 0.37 -9.87 -19.62
C ARG A 408 0.68 -9.49 -18.17
N LEU A 409 0.85 -10.49 -17.29
CA LEU A 409 1.26 -10.23 -15.90
C LEU A 409 2.60 -9.49 -15.88
N LEU A 410 3.64 -10.04 -16.51
CA LEU A 410 4.97 -9.44 -16.50
C LEU A 410 4.98 -8.03 -17.11
N LEU A 411 4.17 -7.75 -18.13
CA LEU A 411 4.03 -6.41 -18.70
C LEU A 411 3.52 -5.41 -17.66
N THR A 412 2.45 -5.73 -16.94
CA THR A 412 1.92 -4.85 -15.88
C THR A 412 2.90 -4.67 -14.73
N GLN A 413 3.65 -5.72 -14.38
CA GLN A 413 4.70 -5.64 -13.36
C GLN A 413 5.88 -4.77 -13.83
N ALA A 414 6.27 -4.87 -15.10
CA ALA A 414 7.31 -4.03 -15.69
C ALA A 414 6.90 -2.55 -15.74
N VAL A 415 5.65 -2.26 -16.08
CA VAL A 415 5.11 -0.89 -15.99
C VAL A 415 5.21 -0.38 -14.55
N THR A 416 4.81 -1.19 -13.57
CA THR A 416 4.91 -0.82 -12.15
C THR A 416 6.36 -0.53 -11.72
N LEU A 417 7.32 -1.32 -12.21
CA LEU A 417 8.75 -1.09 -12.02
C LEU A 417 9.30 0.10 -12.81
N ALA A 418 8.59 0.61 -13.81
CA ALA A 418 9.00 1.78 -14.59
C ALA A 418 8.22 3.05 -14.22
N MET A 419 7.18 2.96 -13.40
CA MET A 419 6.46 4.16 -12.93
C MET A 419 7.33 4.96 -11.94
N PRO A 420 7.27 6.31 -11.98
CA PRO A 420 7.98 7.16 -11.04
C PRO A 420 7.48 6.88 -9.61
N GLY A 421 8.41 6.53 -8.72
CA GLY A 421 8.11 6.13 -7.34
C GLY A 421 8.71 4.78 -6.95
N VAL A 422 8.29 4.28 -5.79
CA VAL A 422 8.75 3.00 -5.22
C VAL A 422 7.77 1.88 -5.58
N PRO A 423 8.24 0.74 -6.12
CA PRO A 423 7.41 -0.39 -6.47
C PRO A 423 7.07 -1.25 -5.23
N GLY A 424 5.78 -1.50 -5.06
CA GLY A 424 5.19 -2.49 -4.17
C GLY A 424 4.89 -3.79 -4.91
N ILE A 425 5.51 -4.87 -4.46
CA ILE A 425 5.39 -6.20 -5.06
C ILE A 425 4.56 -7.07 -4.15
N TYR A 426 3.36 -7.43 -4.58
CA TYR A 426 2.54 -8.37 -3.81
C TYR A 426 3.02 -9.81 -4.02
N PHE A 427 3.10 -10.58 -2.92
CA PHE A 427 3.62 -11.95 -2.93
C PHE A 427 2.97 -12.83 -4.01
N HIS A 428 1.65 -12.74 -4.18
CA HIS A 428 0.93 -13.53 -5.18
C HIS A 428 1.28 -13.16 -6.62
N SER A 429 1.52 -11.87 -6.91
CA SER A 429 2.02 -11.42 -8.22
C SER A 429 3.46 -11.86 -8.47
N LEU A 430 4.29 -11.89 -7.41
CA LEU A 430 5.69 -12.35 -7.48
C LEU A 430 5.78 -13.83 -7.88
N VAL A 431 4.95 -14.68 -7.28
CA VAL A 431 4.99 -16.14 -7.53
C VAL A 431 4.03 -16.60 -8.62
N GLY A 432 3.26 -15.70 -9.24
CA GLY A 432 2.30 -16.04 -10.30
C GLY A 432 1.12 -16.89 -9.80
N SER A 433 0.55 -16.52 -8.66
CA SER A 433 -0.61 -17.21 -8.08
C SER A 433 -1.88 -16.97 -8.89
N GLN A 434 -2.79 -17.94 -8.87
CA GLN A 434 -4.10 -17.87 -9.49
C GLN A 434 -5.21 -17.78 -8.44
N ASN A 435 -6.46 -17.66 -8.88
CA ASN A 435 -7.63 -17.56 -8.00
C ASN A 435 -7.75 -18.75 -7.02
N TYR A 436 -7.71 -18.43 -5.72
CA TYR A 436 -7.86 -19.39 -4.63
C TYR A 436 -9.33 -19.62 -4.26
N HIS A 437 -10.08 -20.25 -5.16
CA HIS A 437 -11.51 -20.51 -4.99
C HIS A 437 -11.84 -21.38 -3.78
N GLU A 438 -10.97 -22.31 -3.41
CA GLU A 438 -11.16 -23.14 -2.21
C GLU A 438 -11.16 -22.28 -0.95
N GLY A 439 -10.25 -21.32 -0.84
CA GLY A 439 -10.20 -20.38 0.27
C GLY A 439 -11.49 -19.57 0.42
N VAL A 440 -12.02 -19.04 -0.69
CA VAL A 440 -13.31 -18.32 -0.68
C VAL A 440 -14.44 -19.20 -0.18
N LYS A 441 -14.51 -20.47 -0.63
CA LYS A 441 -15.55 -21.40 -0.18
C LYS A 441 -15.48 -21.69 1.32
N LEU A 442 -14.26 -21.76 1.86
CA LEU A 442 -14.04 -22.05 3.28
C LEU A 442 -14.28 -20.83 4.18
N SER A 443 -13.88 -19.64 3.74
CA SER A 443 -13.98 -18.42 4.55
C SER A 443 -15.29 -17.64 4.35
N ALA A 444 -15.97 -17.85 3.21
CA ALA A 444 -17.05 -17.01 2.72
C ALA A 444 -16.67 -15.52 2.53
N ILE A 445 -15.37 -15.22 2.43
CA ILE A 445 -14.84 -13.86 2.23
C ILE A 445 -14.21 -13.78 0.84
N ASN A 446 -14.75 -12.93 -0.03
CA ASN A 446 -14.30 -12.77 -1.43
C ASN A 446 -12.80 -12.49 -1.55
N ARG A 447 -12.24 -11.62 -0.70
CA ARG A 447 -10.81 -11.24 -0.73
C ARG A 447 -9.86 -12.43 -0.52
N THR A 448 -10.32 -13.52 0.08
CA THR A 448 -9.54 -14.77 0.27
C THR A 448 -9.04 -15.37 -1.06
N ILE A 449 -9.71 -15.04 -2.17
CA ILE A 449 -9.33 -15.49 -3.51
C ILE A 449 -7.89 -15.13 -3.90
N ASN A 450 -7.31 -14.10 -3.29
CA ASN A 450 -5.96 -13.61 -3.54
C ASN A 450 -5.08 -13.64 -2.27
N ARG A 451 -5.34 -14.60 -1.37
CA ARG A 451 -4.66 -14.76 -0.05
C ARG A 451 -4.25 -16.21 0.27
N GLU A 452 -4.02 -17.04 -0.75
CA GLU A 452 -3.60 -18.45 -0.56
C GLU A 452 -2.34 -18.54 0.31
N LYS A 453 -2.34 -19.41 1.33
CA LYS A 453 -1.14 -19.70 2.13
C LYS A 453 -0.43 -20.91 1.54
N PHE A 454 0.89 -20.81 1.39
CA PHE A 454 1.68 -21.86 0.75
C PHE A 454 2.41 -22.73 1.75
N ASN A 455 2.38 -24.05 1.52
CA ASN A 455 3.43 -24.92 2.06
C ASN A 455 4.75 -24.58 1.35
N TYR A 456 5.79 -24.23 2.12
CA TYR A 456 7.06 -23.74 1.56
C TYR A 456 7.72 -24.73 0.60
N ASP A 457 7.76 -26.02 0.95
CA ASP A 457 8.48 -27.01 0.13
C ASP A 457 7.76 -27.27 -1.19
N ARG A 458 6.41 -27.23 -1.19
CA ARG A 458 5.60 -27.29 -2.41
C ARG A 458 5.78 -26.03 -3.27
N LEU A 459 5.78 -24.84 -2.66
CA LEU A 459 6.01 -23.61 -3.40
C LEU A 459 7.40 -23.61 -4.04
N ARG A 460 8.44 -24.02 -3.30
CA ARG A 460 9.79 -24.20 -3.85
C ARG A 460 9.76 -25.08 -5.09
N GLU A 461 9.12 -26.26 -5.02
CA GLU A 461 9.01 -27.16 -6.16
C GLU A 461 8.35 -26.46 -7.36
N MET A 462 7.28 -25.69 -7.15
CA MET A 462 6.61 -24.92 -8.20
C MET A 462 7.50 -23.83 -8.80
N LEU A 463 8.36 -23.20 -8.00
CA LEU A 463 9.29 -22.15 -8.44
C LEU A 463 10.54 -22.71 -9.14
N GLU A 464 10.87 -23.98 -8.92
CA GLU A 464 12.09 -24.61 -9.45
C GLU A 464 11.81 -25.58 -10.60
N SER A 465 10.58 -26.07 -10.76
CA SER A 465 10.19 -27.02 -11.80
C SER A 465 10.15 -26.41 -13.20
N ASP A 466 10.82 -27.04 -14.17
CA ASP A 466 10.81 -26.62 -15.56
C ASP A 466 9.41 -26.67 -16.17
N GLY A 467 9.06 -25.65 -16.95
CA GLY A 467 7.76 -25.51 -17.56
C GLY A 467 6.63 -25.07 -16.62
N SER A 468 6.88 -24.90 -15.32
CA SER A 468 5.92 -24.30 -14.38
C SER A 468 5.65 -22.82 -14.74
N MET A 469 4.39 -22.37 -14.66
CA MET A 469 4.06 -20.94 -14.85
C MET A 469 4.74 -20.09 -13.79
N GLN A 470 4.74 -20.58 -12.55
CA GLN A 470 5.27 -19.91 -11.37
C GLN A 470 6.78 -19.72 -11.50
N LYS A 471 7.52 -20.71 -11.99
CA LYS A 471 8.96 -20.55 -12.30
C LYS A 471 9.21 -19.46 -13.33
N ILE A 472 8.42 -19.42 -14.42
CA ILE A 472 8.58 -18.44 -15.50
C ILE A 472 8.32 -17.02 -14.96
N VAL A 473 7.17 -16.82 -14.30
CA VAL A 473 6.80 -15.52 -13.69
C VAL A 473 7.86 -15.09 -12.69
N PHE A 474 8.20 -15.96 -11.72
CA PHE A 474 9.12 -15.63 -10.65
C PHE A 474 10.52 -15.29 -11.15
N SER A 475 11.06 -16.08 -12.08
CA SER A 475 12.40 -15.86 -12.63
C SER A 475 12.46 -14.57 -13.46
N ALA A 476 11.45 -14.36 -14.32
CA ALA A 476 11.39 -13.17 -15.17
C ALA A 476 11.17 -11.90 -14.34
N TYR A 477 10.30 -11.93 -13.34
CA TYR A 477 10.03 -10.78 -12.49
C TYR A 477 11.26 -10.43 -11.63
N ARG A 478 11.92 -11.42 -11.01
CA ARG A 478 13.21 -11.20 -10.31
C ARG A 478 14.27 -10.59 -11.22
N ARG A 479 14.35 -11.01 -12.48
CA ARG A 479 15.26 -10.39 -13.46
C ARG A 479 14.90 -8.92 -13.72
N LEU A 480 13.62 -8.60 -13.94
CA LEU A 480 13.18 -7.21 -14.15
C LEU A 480 13.52 -6.31 -12.96
N ILE A 481 13.27 -6.79 -11.73
CA ILE A 481 13.62 -6.06 -10.50
C ILE A 481 15.14 -5.87 -10.43
N SER A 482 15.92 -6.94 -10.66
CA SER A 482 17.38 -6.87 -10.65
C SER A 482 17.93 -5.87 -11.66
N ILE A 483 17.30 -5.73 -12.83
CA ILE A 483 17.69 -4.69 -13.80
C ILE A 483 17.33 -3.33 -13.22
N ARG A 484 16.08 -3.10 -12.82
CA ARG A 484 15.60 -1.81 -12.28
C ARG A 484 16.52 -1.26 -11.19
N ILE A 485 16.86 -2.07 -10.17
CA ILE A 485 17.62 -1.60 -9.00
C ILE A 485 19.07 -1.21 -9.30
N ASN A 486 19.57 -1.48 -10.51
CA ASN A 486 20.91 -1.08 -10.95
C ASN A 486 20.90 0.15 -11.86
N GLU A 487 19.74 0.74 -12.14
CA GLU A 487 19.60 1.86 -13.06
C GLU A 487 19.14 3.12 -12.34
N LYS A 488 20.02 4.12 -12.24
CA LYS A 488 19.75 5.36 -11.49
C LYS A 488 18.61 6.19 -12.07
N ALA A 489 18.25 5.97 -13.32
CA ALA A 489 17.11 6.63 -13.94
C ALA A 489 15.78 6.23 -13.29
N PHE A 490 15.69 5.07 -12.61
CA PHE A 490 14.50 4.66 -11.85
C PHE A 490 14.47 5.20 -10.42
N ASN A 491 15.28 6.22 -10.09
CA ASN A 491 15.21 6.85 -8.78
C ASN A 491 13.81 7.49 -8.57
N PRO A 492 13.13 7.24 -7.43
CA PRO A 492 11.78 7.73 -7.17
C PRO A 492 11.57 9.24 -7.32
N PHE A 493 12.64 10.04 -7.15
CA PHE A 493 12.60 11.50 -7.22
C PHE A 493 13.21 12.05 -8.52
N GLY A 494 13.53 11.18 -9.48
CA GLY A 494 13.98 11.54 -10.81
C GLY A 494 12.90 12.23 -11.65
N LYS A 495 13.30 13.00 -12.66
CA LYS A 495 12.37 13.63 -13.61
C LYS A 495 11.75 12.58 -14.53
N PHE A 496 10.45 12.67 -14.75
CA PHE A 496 9.72 11.75 -15.63
C PHE A 496 8.82 12.49 -16.63
N VAL A 497 8.62 11.88 -17.80
CA VAL A 497 7.72 12.35 -18.86
C VAL A 497 7.01 11.15 -19.48
N PHE A 498 5.71 11.25 -19.71
CA PHE A 498 4.95 10.22 -20.43
C PHE A 498 4.76 10.61 -21.90
N TYR A 499 5.16 9.71 -22.80
CA TYR A 499 4.99 9.90 -24.23
C TYR A 499 3.71 9.21 -24.73
N ASP A 500 3.08 9.83 -25.72
CA ASP A 500 1.87 9.33 -26.37
C ASP A 500 2.21 9.04 -27.83
N ILE A 501 2.80 7.86 -28.03
CA ILE A 501 3.39 7.43 -29.29
C ILE A 501 2.37 6.65 -30.12
N HIS A 502 1.59 5.79 -29.47
CA HIS A 502 0.64 4.89 -30.10
C HIS A 502 -0.40 4.42 -29.07
N THR A 503 -1.65 4.20 -29.48
CA THR A 503 -2.78 3.86 -28.58
C THR A 503 -2.63 2.51 -27.89
N SER A 504 -1.77 1.62 -28.37
CA SER A 504 -1.45 0.33 -27.72
C SER A 504 -0.14 0.35 -26.92
N LEU A 505 0.57 1.47 -26.87
CA LEU A 505 1.85 1.58 -26.19
C LEU A 505 1.74 2.45 -24.94
N PHE A 506 2.34 2.03 -23.84
CA PHE A 506 2.55 2.88 -22.67
C PHE A 506 4.04 3.19 -22.53
N CYS A 507 4.37 4.48 -22.58
CA CYS A 507 5.74 4.97 -22.68
C CYS A 507 6.05 5.96 -21.55
N VAL A 508 7.06 5.66 -20.74
CA VAL A 508 7.55 6.55 -19.68
C VAL A 508 9.04 6.77 -19.83
N TYR A 509 9.46 8.03 -19.86
CA TYR A 509 10.84 8.46 -19.99
C TYR A 509 11.30 9.07 -18.68
N GLN A 510 12.31 8.47 -18.06
CA GLN A 510 12.83 8.87 -16.75
C GLN A 510 14.29 9.26 -16.83
N HIS A 511 14.69 10.14 -15.91
CA HIS A 511 16.05 10.63 -15.76
C HIS A 511 16.53 10.42 -14.33
N SER A 512 17.81 10.12 -14.18
CA SER A 512 18.46 10.13 -12.87
C SER A 512 18.45 11.54 -12.26
N LEU A 513 18.64 11.63 -10.95
CA LEU A 513 18.69 12.90 -10.22
C LEU A 513 19.74 13.88 -10.77
N ASP A 514 20.85 13.36 -11.29
CA ASP A 514 21.93 14.14 -11.90
C ASP A 514 21.77 14.29 -13.42
N GLU A 515 20.66 13.80 -13.99
CA GLU A 515 20.31 13.83 -15.42
C GLU A 515 21.36 13.21 -16.35
N LYS A 516 22.26 12.37 -15.81
CA LYS A 516 23.27 11.67 -16.60
C LYS A 516 22.72 10.41 -17.24
N GLU A 517 21.84 9.70 -16.56
CA GLU A 517 21.21 8.47 -17.07
C GLU A 517 19.75 8.75 -17.39
N SER A 518 19.28 8.25 -18.53
CA SER A 518 17.87 8.28 -18.90
C SER A 518 17.43 6.95 -19.48
N ILE A 519 16.18 6.58 -19.21
CA ILE A 519 15.56 5.35 -19.70
C ILE A 519 14.18 5.66 -20.24
N LEU A 520 13.96 5.29 -21.50
CA LEU A 520 12.63 5.23 -22.09
C LEU A 520 12.10 3.79 -21.99
N ALA A 521 11.14 3.58 -21.09
CA ALA A 521 10.45 2.31 -20.94
C ALA A 521 9.18 2.28 -21.81
N ILE A 522 9.11 1.30 -22.71
CA ILE A 522 8.04 1.12 -23.70
C ILE A 522 7.39 -0.23 -23.47
N HIS A 523 6.06 -0.26 -23.42
CA HIS A 523 5.29 -1.45 -23.08
C HIS A 523 4.16 -1.63 -24.11
N ASN A 524 4.11 -2.76 -24.80
CA ASN A 524 3.05 -3.05 -25.78
C ASN A 524 1.88 -3.80 -25.15
N PHE A 525 0.71 -3.17 -25.06
CA PHE A 525 -0.48 -3.75 -24.43
C PHE A 525 -1.35 -4.57 -25.38
N SER A 526 -0.99 -4.70 -26.66
CA SER A 526 -1.81 -5.42 -27.65
C SER A 526 -1.29 -6.81 -28.00
N ASN A 527 -2.16 -7.54 -28.71
CA ASN A 527 -1.85 -8.81 -29.36
C ASN A 527 -1.09 -8.63 -30.69
N ASP A 528 -0.82 -7.39 -31.10
CA ASP A 528 -0.24 -7.06 -32.40
C ASP A 528 1.20 -6.60 -32.25
N THR A 529 2.00 -6.86 -33.28
CA THR A 529 3.33 -6.24 -33.42
C THR A 529 3.16 -4.79 -33.85
N ILE A 530 3.70 -3.86 -33.06
CA ILE A 530 3.61 -2.42 -33.35
C ILE A 530 4.95 -1.92 -33.89
N SER A 531 4.91 -1.15 -34.98
CA SER A 531 6.08 -0.46 -35.52
C SER A 531 5.88 1.05 -35.46
N PHE A 532 6.86 1.77 -34.93
CA PHE A 532 6.75 3.21 -34.65
C PHE A 532 8.12 3.89 -34.67
N SER A 533 8.11 5.21 -34.70
CA SER A 533 9.31 6.04 -34.60
C SER A 533 9.43 6.60 -33.18
N LEU A 534 10.65 6.60 -32.66
CA LEU A 534 10.94 7.19 -31.36
C LEU A 534 11.02 8.73 -31.45
N PRO A 535 10.79 9.46 -30.36
CA PRO A 535 10.98 10.91 -30.33
C PRO A 535 12.38 11.32 -30.78
N GLU A 536 12.47 12.33 -31.65
CA GLU A 536 13.75 12.88 -32.13
C GLU A 536 14.57 13.54 -31.01
N SER A 537 13.92 13.91 -29.90
CA SER A 537 14.55 14.56 -28.75
C SER A 537 15.41 13.64 -27.88
N LEU A 538 15.43 12.32 -28.14
CA LEU A 538 16.21 11.36 -27.35
C LEU A 538 17.70 11.40 -27.72
N GLU A 539 18.55 11.07 -26.75
CA GLU A 539 19.99 10.94 -26.96
C GLU A 539 20.34 9.51 -27.45
N TYR A 540 20.69 9.38 -28.73
CA TYR A 540 21.08 8.11 -29.36
C TYR A 540 22.60 7.87 -29.33
N PRO A 541 23.07 6.61 -29.39
CA PRO A 541 22.29 5.38 -29.50
C PRO A 541 21.69 4.92 -28.16
N LEU A 542 20.55 4.22 -28.26
CA LEU A 542 19.85 3.66 -27.10
C LEU A 542 20.09 2.16 -27.01
N SER A 543 20.36 1.64 -25.81
CA SER A 543 20.52 0.21 -25.57
C SER A 543 19.32 -0.35 -24.81
N ASP A 544 18.71 -1.42 -25.29
CA ASP A 544 17.64 -2.13 -24.58
C ASP A 544 18.23 -2.99 -23.46
N LEU A 545 17.98 -2.60 -22.21
CA LEU A 545 18.45 -3.32 -21.02
C LEU A 545 17.87 -4.74 -20.90
N LEU A 546 16.81 -5.06 -21.64
CA LEU A 546 16.13 -6.35 -21.55
C LEU A 546 16.63 -7.38 -22.56
N THR A 547 17.25 -6.95 -23.66
CA THR A 547 17.69 -7.83 -24.75
C THR A 547 19.09 -7.50 -25.30
N ASP A 548 19.74 -6.44 -24.80
CA ASP A 548 21.02 -5.88 -25.26
C ASP A 548 21.02 -5.42 -26.73
N THR A 549 19.84 -5.22 -27.34
CA THR A 549 19.72 -4.66 -28.69
C THR A 549 19.94 -3.15 -28.69
N VAL A 550 20.65 -2.63 -29.68
CA VAL A 550 20.90 -1.18 -29.84
C VAL A 550 19.97 -0.59 -30.90
N VAL A 551 19.39 0.57 -30.59
CA VAL A 551 18.49 1.35 -31.46
C VAL A 551 19.14 2.68 -31.82
N SER A 552 19.15 3.01 -33.11
CA SER A 552 19.67 4.24 -33.69
C SER A 552 18.55 5.24 -34.01
N ALA A 553 18.89 6.51 -34.21
CA ALA A 553 17.90 7.58 -34.44
C ALA A 553 17.03 7.38 -35.69
N GLU A 554 17.56 6.70 -36.70
CA GLU A 554 16.90 6.46 -38.00
C GLU A 554 16.05 5.18 -38.01
N ASP A 555 16.10 4.39 -36.93
CA ASP A 555 15.47 3.08 -36.87
C ASP A 555 13.95 3.19 -36.66
N THR A 556 13.20 2.43 -37.44
CA THR A 556 11.82 2.08 -37.06
C THR A 556 11.90 1.00 -36.00
N VAL A 557 11.35 1.27 -34.81
CA VAL A 557 11.33 0.31 -33.72
C VAL A 557 10.12 -0.60 -33.87
N THR A 558 10.34 -1.90 -33.75
CA THR A 558 9.28 -2.90 -33.75
C THR A 558 9.21 -3.60 -32.39
N ILE A 559 8.03 -3.62 -31.79
CA ILE A 559 7.77 -4.26 -30.49
C ILE A 559 6.69 -5.34 -30.66
N ASN A 560 7.00 -6.57 -30.27
CA ASN A 560 6.11 -7.72 -30.43
C ASN A 560 4.95 -7.69 -29.41
N PRO A 561 3.92 -8.54 -29.58
CA PRO A 561 2.79 -8.62 -28.65
C PRO A 561 3.24 -8.84 -27.21
N TYR A 562 2.79 -7.95 -26.32
CA TYR A 562 3.15 -7.94 -24.89
C TYR A 562 4.65 -7.88 -24.59
N GLN A 563 5.46 -7.42 -25.55
CA GLN A 563 6.87 -7.13 -25.32
C GLN A 563 7.01 -5.77 -24.61
N MET A 564 8.12 -5.64 -23.91
CA MET A 564 8.59 -4.44 -23.23
C MET A 564 10.04 -4.17 -23.65
N MET A 565 10.43 -2.91 -23.68
CA MET A 565 11.80 -2.46 -23.98
C MET A 565 12.17 -1.34 -23.00
N TRP A 566 13.35 -1.41 -22.40
CA TRP A 566 13.86 -0.35 -21.52
C TRP A 566 15.12 0.23 -22.16
N LEU A 567 14.92 1.30 -22.91
CA LEU A 567 15.94 1.92 -23.76
C LEU A 567 16.73 2.95 -22.97
N LYS A 568 17.97 2.60 -22.61
CA LYS A 568 18.90 3.47 -21.89
C LYS A 568 19.77 4.29 -22.84
N ASN A 569 20.02 5.55 -22.52
CA ASN A 569 21.03 6.35 -23.23
C ASN A 569 22.46 5.86 -22.90
N SER A 570 23.27 5.69 -23.93
CA SER A 570 24.68 5.32 -23.77
C SER A 570 25.52 6.59 -23.55
N LYS A 571 25.62 7.09 -22.30
CA LYS A 571 26.61 8.13 -21.96
C LYS A 571 27.96 7.54 -21.57
#